data_AF-A0A2N2VRC6-F1
#
_entry.id   AF-A0A2N2VRC6-F1
#
_cell.length_a   1.000
_cell.length_b   1.000
_cell.length_c   1.000
_cell.angle_alpha   90.00
_cell.angle_beta   90.00
_cell.angle_gamma   90.00
#
_symmetry.space_group_name_H-M   'P 1'
#
loop_
_entity.id
_entity.type
_entity.pdbx_description
1 polymer ?
#
loop_
_entity_poly.entity_id
_entity_poly.type
_entity_poly.pdbx_seq_one_letter_code
_entity_poly.pdbx_strand_id
1 'polypeptide(L)' 'MKKALFLMLTAAFGLSACGEYSQVASYKPGNYQGKSDTRPWEGGQFAGNKQAWEAALANRAQSQNEYKRTH' A
#
# COMPACT_ATOMS: atom_id res chain seq x y z
N MET A 1 -9.81 -21.52 -45.88
CA MET A 1 -10.22 -20.21 -45.29
C MET A 1 -10.78 -20.35 -43.87
N LYS A 2 -11.83 -21.16 -43.61
CA LYS A 2 -12.42 -21.31 -42.26
C LYS A 2 -11.43 -21.79 -41.17
N LYS A 3 -10.52 -22.72 -41.50
CA LYS A 3 -9.50 -23.23 -40.57
C LYS A 3 -8.45 -22.18 -40.20
N ALA A 4 -8.02 -21.38 -41.17
CA ALA A 4 -7.06 -20.29 -40.94
C ALA A 4 -7.69 -19.17 -40.11
N LEU A 5 -8.97 -18.86 -40.34
CA LEU A 5 -9.72 -17.91 -39.53
C LEU A 5 -9.84 -18.38 -38.08
N PHE A 6 -10.14 -19.66 -37.86
CA PHE A 6 -10.18 -20.24 -36.51
C PHE A 6 -8.84 -20.13 -35.79
N LEU A 7 -7.74 -20.40 -36.49
CA LEU A 7 -6.39 -20.41 -35.93
C LEU A 7 -5.89 -19.00 -35.60
N MET A 8 -6.24 -17.99 -36.42
CA MET A 8 -5.98 -16.59 -36.09
C MET A 8 -6.80 -16.11 -34.89
N LEU A 9 -8.06 -16.54 -34.78
CA LEU A 9 -8.91 -16.15 -33.66
C LEU A 9 -8.36 -16.68 -32.33
N THR A 10 -8.00 -17.96 -32.27
CA THR A 10 -7.41 -18.55 -31.05
C THR A 10 -6.07 -17.93 -30.69
N ALA A 11 -5.23 -17.59 -31.67
CA ALA A 11 -3.97 -16.88 -31.40
C ALA A 11 -4.24 -15.51 -30.77
N ALA A 12 -5.14 -14.71 -31.34
CA ALA A 12 -5.46 -13.38 -30.82
C ALA A 12 -6.01 -13.41 -29.38
N PHE A 13 -6.88 -14.38 -29.06
CA PHE A 13 -7.43 -14.55 -27.70
C PHE A 13 -6.43 -15.18 -26.71
N GLY A 14 -5.50 -16.01 -27.17
CA GLY A 14 -4.46 -16.59 -26.30
C GLY A 14 -3.45 -15.55 -25.81
N LEU A 15 -3.13 -14.55 -26.64
CA LEU A 15 -2.22 -13.46 -26.28
C LEU A 15 -2.79 -12.47 -25.26
N SER A 16 -4.13 -12.32 -25.16
CA SER A 16 -4.74 -11.43 -24.17
C SER A 16 -4.82 -12.01 -22.76
N ALA A 17 -4.55 -13.31 -22.59
CA ALA A 17 -4.57 -13.99 -21.29
C ALA A 17 -3.35 -13.67 -20.40
N CYS A 18 -2.29 -13.06 -20.94
CA CYS A 18 -1.11 -12.64 -20.17
C CYS A 18 -1.17 -11.17 -19.70
N GLY A 19 -2.24 -10.44 -20.01
CA GLY A 19 -2.44 -9.05 -19.56
C GLY A 19 -2.97 -9.01 -18.13
N GLU A 20 -2.13 -9.27 -17.14
CA GLU A 20 -2.52 -9.11 -15.74
C GLU A 20 -2.80 -7.62 -15.47
N TYR A 21 -4.07 -7.29 -15.19
CA TYR A 21 -4.43 -5.96 -14.72
C TYR A 21 -4.02 -5.83 -13.26
N SER A 22 -3.63 -4.63 -12.87
CA SER A 22 -3.29 -4.30 -11.50
C SER A 22 -4.40 -4.75 -10.53
N GLN A 23 -4.15 -5.83 -9.79
CA GLN A 23 -5.08 -6.36 -8.77
C GLN A 23 -5.05 -5.54 -7.48
N VAL A 24 -4.17 -4.54 -7.38
CA VAL A 24 -4.22 -3.60 -6.26
C VAL A 24 -5.40 -2.67 -6.48
N ALA A 25 -6.34 -2.68 -5.52
CA ALA A 25 -7.43 -1.75 -5.49
C ALA A 25 -6.86 -0.32 -5.56
N SER A 26 -7.17 0.41 -6.64
CA SER A 26 -6.78 1.82 -6.75
C SER A 26 -7.47 2.58 -5.63
N TYR A 27 -6.70 2.98 -4.62
CA TYR A 27 -7.22 3.76 -3.50
C TYR A 27 -7.78 5.08 -4.04
N LYS A 28 -9.09 5.24 -3.91
CA LYS A 28 -9.80 6.48 -4.20
C LYS A 28 -10.32 7.05 -2.88
N PRO A 29 -9.93 8.26 -2.48
CA PRO A 29 -10.47 8.90 -1.28
C PRO A 29 -12.01 8.88 -1.31
N GLY A 30 -12.63 8.41 -0.24
CA GLY A 30 -14.10 8.30 -0.12
C GLY A 30 -14.73 6.98 -0.61
N ASN A 31 -13.99 6.11 -1.32
CA ASN A 31 -14.52 4.81 -1.77
C ASN A 31 -14.26 3.66 -0.78
N TYR A 32 -13.45 3.90 0.26
CA TYR A 32 -13.23 2.91 1.30
C TYR A 32 -14.48 2.83 2.19
N GLN A 33 -15.22 1.72 2.06
CA GLN A 33 -16.45 1.47 2.81
C GLN A 33 -16.18 0.87 4.21
N GLY A 34 -14.93 0.52 4.50
CA GLY A 34 -14.51 0.05 5.82
C GLY A 34 -14.36 1.20 6.83
N LYS A 35 -14.18 0.85 8.10
CA LYS A 35 -13.88 1.84 9.15
C LYS A 35 -12.53 2.50 8.82
N SER A 36 -12.51 3.84 8.74
CA SER A 36 -11.25 4.59 8.61
C SER A 36 -10.26 4.18 9.69
N ASP A 37 -9.02 3.94 9.29
CA ASP A 37 -7.93 3.70 10.23
C ASP A 37 -7.72 4.96 11.09
N THR A 38 -7.60 4.74 12.39
CA THR A 38 -7.27 5.79 13.36
C THR A 38 -5.76 6.01 13.34
N ARG A 39 -5.33 7.26 13.22
CA ARG A 39 -3.91 7.59 13.20
C ARG A 39 -3.30 7.33 14.58
N PRO A 40 -2.02 6.90 14.67
CA PRO A 40 -1.43 6.46 15.94
C PRO A 40 -1.44 7.50 17.06
N TRP A 41 -1.49 8.80 16.71
CA TRP A 41 -1.51 9.91 17.66
C TRP A 41 -2.91 10.36 18.06
N GLU A 42 -3.97 9.89 17.40
CA GLU A 42 -5.35 10.37 17.63
C GLU A 42 -5.95 9.92 18.96
N GLY A 43 -5.42 8.85 19.56
CA GLY A 43 -5.92 8.31 20.83
C GLY A 43 -4.82 7.97 21.83
N GLY A 44 -5.19 7.26 22.90
CA GLY A 44 -4.26 6.75 23.91
C GLY A 44 -3.39 7.84 24.55
N GLN A 45 -2.09 7.56 24.68
CA GLN A 45 -1.11 8.44 25.34
C GLN A 45 -0.95 9.82 24.67
N PHE A 46 -1.22 9.92 23.36
CA PHE A 46 -0.96 11.15 22.62
C PHE A 46 -2.20 12.04 22.45
N ALA A 47 -3.41 11.48 22.62
CA ALA A 47 -4.67 12.22 22.72
C ALA A 47 -4.87 13.31 21.64
N GLY A 48 -4.49 13.03 20.40
CA GLY A 48 -4.57 13.95 19.26
C GLY A 48 -3.29 14.74 18.96
N ASN A 49 -2.29 14.71 19.85
CA ASN A 49 -1.06 15.47 19.70
C ASN A 49 -0.06 14.75 18.77
N LYS A 50 -0.10 15.11 17.49
CA LYS A 50 0.81 14.59 16.47
C LYS A 50 2.27 14.91 16.77
N GLN A 51 2.56 16.11 17.23
CA GLN A 51 3.92 16.58 17.48
C GLN A 51 4.58 15.78 18.60
N ALA A 52 3.85 15.49 19.67
CA ALA A 52 4.34 14.66 20.77
C ALA A 52 4.63 13.22 20.31
N TRP A 53 3.78 12.66 19.44
CA TRP A 53 4.00 11.34 18.84
C TRP A 53 5.24 11.31 17.93
N GLU A 54 5.40 12.30 17.07
CA GLU A 54 6.58 12.42 16.19
C GLU A 54 7.88 12.59 16.99
N ALA A 55 7.86 13.40 18.04
CA ALA A 55 8.98 13.57 18.95
C ALA A 55 9.34 12.26 19.68
N ALA A 56 8.33 11.51 20.14
CA ALA A 56 8.54 10.20 20.77
C ALA A 56 9.15 9.19 19.79
N LEU A 57 8.71 9.18 18.52
CA LEU A 57 9.30 8.34 17.49
C LEU A 57 10.75 8.72 17.19
N ALA A 58 11.04 10.01 17.06
CA ALA A 58 12.40 10.50 16.82
C ALA A 58 13.33 10.09 17.98
N ASN A 59 12.88 10.26 19.23
CA ASN A 59 13.64 9.86 20.41
C ASN A 59 13.87 8.34 20.46
N ARG A 60 12.84 7.54 20.15
CA ARG A 60 12.99 6.08 20.02
C ARG A 60 14.06 5.72 19.00
N ALA A 61 14.07 6.36 17.83
CA ALA A 61 15.09 6.11 16.81
C ALA A 61 16.51 6.44 17.31
N GLN A 62 16.69 7.48 18.14
CA GLN A 62 17.98 7.78 18.77
C GLN A 62 18.41 6.68 19.75
N SER A 63 17.47 6.20 20.59
CA SER A 63 17.77 5.16 21.58
C SER A 63 18.16 3.80 20.98
N GLN A 64 17.75 3.54 19.74
CA GLN A 64 18.09 2.33 18.99
C GLN A 64 19.32 2.51 18.09
N ASN A 65 19.86 3.74 18.00
CA ASN A 65 21.05 4.00 17.21
C ASN A 65 22.29 3.65 18.04
N GLU A 66 22.91 2.52 17.71
CA GLU A 66 24.10 2.00 18.39
C GLU A 66 25.26 3.00 18.41
N TYR A 67 25.48 3.73 17.31
CA TYR A 67 26.50 4.77 17.25
C TYR A 67 26.28 5.87 18.29
N LYS A 68 25.02 6.24 18.57
CA LYS A 68 24.69 7.22 19.61
C LYS A 68 24.62 6.62 21.01
N ARG A 69 24.54 5.30 21.13
CA ARG A 69 24.45 4.60 22.42
C ARG A 69 25.83 4.34 23.03
N THR A 70 26.84 4.16 22.19
CA THR A 70 28.19 3.73 22.62
C THR A 70 29.29 4.78 22.45
N HIS A 71 28.99 5.93 21.87
CA HIS A 71 29.91 7.07 21.72
C HIS A 71 29.32 8.33 22.36
#